data_AF-A0A259IGP4-F1
#
_entry.id   AF-A0A259IGP4-F1
#
_cell.length_a   1.000
_cell.length_b   1.000
_cell.length_c   1.000
_cell.angle_alpha   90.00
_cell.angle_beta   90.00
_cell.angle_gamma   90.00
#
_symmetry.space_group_name_H-M   'P 1'
#
loop_
_entity.id
_entity.type
_entity.pdbx_description
1 polymer ?
#
loop_
_entity_poly.entity_id
_entity_poly.type
_entity_poly.pdbx_seq_one_letter_code
_entity_poly.pdbx_strand_id
1 'polypeptide(L)' 'MKLTLALSKGRIFEETAEILSKIGIRPLEDPEKSRKLIIETSNPDVRLIIVRATDVPTYVQFGGADFGVAGL' A
#
# COMPACT_ATOMS: atom_id res chain seq x y z
N MET A 1 -16.63 -2.50 3.76
CA MET A 1 -15.77 -3.21 2.79
C MET A 1 -14.56 -2.32 2.58
N LYS A 2 -13.32 -2.79 2.75
CA LYS A 2 -12.14 -1.93 2.66
C LYS A 2 -11.47 -2.07 1.29
N LEU A 3 -11.03 -0.96 0.72
CA LEU A 3 -10.13 -0.91 -0.42
C LEU A 3 -8.70 -1.28 0.03
N THR A 4 -8.07 -2.17 -0.73
CA THR A 4 -6.74 -2.70 -0.48
C THR A 4 -5.78 -2.21 -1.57
N LEU A 5 -4.79 -1.41 -1.18
CA LEU A 5 -3.75 -0.89 -2.07
C LEU A 5 -2.46 -1.68 -1.89
N ALA A 6 -1.97 -2.32 -2.96
CA ALA A 6 -0.68 -3.02 -2.97
C ALA A 6 0.49 -2.06 -3.26
N LEU A 7 1.50 -2.07 -2.39
CA LEU A 7 2.73 -1.28 -2.52
C LEU A 7 3.96 -2.12 -2.21
N SER A 8 5.10 -1.69 -2.72
CA SER A 8 6.41 -2.17 -2.29
C SER A 8 7.15 -1.14 -1.46
N LYS A 9 7.98 -1.62 -0.53
CA LYS A 9 8.87 -0.80 0.31
C LYS A 9 9.83 0.08 -0.51
N GLY A 10 10.46 1.04 0.17
CA GLY A 10 11.38 2.01 -0.43
C GLY A 10 10.65 3.09 -1.23
N ARG A 11 11.26 3.51 -2.34
CA ARG A 11 10.86 4.70 -3.11
C ARG A 11 9.39 4.73 -3.53
N ILE A 12 8.84 3.61 -4.01
CA ILE A 12 7.42 3.55 -4.42
C ILE A 12 6.50 3.84 -3.23
N PHE A 13 6.81 3.28 -2.06
CA PHE A 13 6.02 3.55 -0.86
C PHE A 13 6.13 5.01 -0.43
N GLU A 14 7.34 5.56 -0.38
CA GLU A 14 7.58 6.95 0.06
C GLU A 14 6.82 7.96 -0.81
N GLU A 15 6.98 7.86 -2.14
CA GLU A 15 6.31 8.74 -3.10
C GLU A 15 4.78 8.56 -3.06
N THR A 16 4.31 7.32 -2.96
CA THR A 16 2.85 7.05 -2.89
C THR A 16 2.25 7.54 -1.58
N ALA A 17 2.94 7.36 -0.46
CA ALA A 17 2.50 7.84 0.84
C ALA A 17 2.41 9.38 0.86
N GLU A 18 3.34 10.08 0.20
CA GLU A 18 3.25 11.53 0.05
C GLU A 18 1.99 11.93 -0.75
N ILE A 19 1.69 11.25 -1.86
CA ILE A 19 0.49 11.51 -2.65
C ILE A 19 -0.79 11.26 -1.83
N LEU A 20 -0.87 10.11 -1.15
CA LEU A 20 -2.02 9.77 -0.29
C LEU A 20 -2.21 10.78 0.84
N SER A 21 -1.12 11.31 1.39
CA SER A 21 -1.18 12.29 2.47
C SER A 21 -1.89 13.59 2.05
N LYS A 22 -1.81 13.96 0.77
CA LYS A 22 -2.47 15.15 0.19
C LYS A 22 -4.00 15.04 0.20
N ILE A 23 -4.53 13.81 0.25
CA ILE A 23 -5.97 13.51 0.38
C ILE A 23 -6.35 13.01 1.77
N GLY A 24 -5.48 13.18 2.77
CA GLY A 24 -5.76 12.84 4.17
C GLY A 24 -5.62 11.35 4.52
N ILE A 25 -5.11 10.52 3.62
CA ILE A 25 -4.84 9.10 3.88
C ILE A 25 -3.39 8.94 4.30
N ARG A 26 -3.16 8.40 5.51
CA ARG A 26 -1.82 8.21 6.07
C ARG A 26 -1.70 6.80 6.67
N PRO A 27 -0.60 6.08 6.41
CA PRO A 27 -0.30 4.83 7.11
C PRO A 27 -0.23 5.06 8.62
N LEU A 28 -0.82 4.17 9.42
CA LEU A 28 -0.74 4.24 10.89
C LEU A 28 0.58 3.70 11.45
N GLU A 29 1.34 2.99 10.61
CA GLU A 29 2.64 2.41 10.96
C GLU A 29 3.63 2.66 9.82
N ASP A 30 4.91 2.79 10.19
CA ASP A 30 6.02 2.87 9.24
C ASP A 30 6.36 1.46 8.72
N PRO A 31 6.14 1.16 7.42
CA PRO A 31 6.48 -0.14 6.86
C PRO A 31 7.98 -0.43 6.88
N GLU A 32 8.86 0.57 6.91
CA GLU A 32 10.31 0.33 6.98
C GLU A 32 10.72 -0.24 8.34
N LYS A 33 9.99 0.12 9.40
CA LYS A 33 10.23 -0.38 10.76
C LYS A 33 9.34 -1.56 11.15
N SER A 34 8.31 -1.86 10.36
CA SER A 34 7.35 -2.92 10.64
C SER A 34 7.58 -4.18 9.79
N ARG A 35 7.30 -5.34 10.39
CA ARG A 35 7.21 -6.62 9.69
C ARG A 35 5.77 -6.98 9.28
N LYS A 36 4.79 -6.13 9.60
CA LYS A 36 3.41 -6.34 9.19
C LYS A 36 3.29 -6.18 7.68
N LEU A 37 2.58 -7.11 7.06
CA LEU A 37 2.25 -7.03 5.63
C LEU A 37 1.01 -6.18 5.38
N ILE A 38 0.10 -6.10 6.35
CA ILE A 38 -1.09 -5.25 6.26
C ILE A 38 -0.90 -4.06 7.19
N ILE A 39 -1.03 -2.86 6.64
CA ILE A 39 -0.93 -1.60 7.38
C ILE A 39 -2.25 -0.86 7.22
N GLU A 40 -2.88 -0.59 8.36
CA GLU A 40 -4.09 0.24 8.41
C GLU A 40 -3.74 1.71 8.14
N THR A 41 -4.72 2.47 7.64
CA THR A 41 -4.55 3.91 7.39
C THR A 41 -5.46 4.75 8.28
N SER A 42 -5.27 6.07 8.26
CA SER A 42 -6.19 7.03 8.87
C SER A 42 -7.61 6.97 8.31
N ASN A 43 -7.80 6.41 7.11
CA ASN A 43 -9.12 6.17 6.54
C ASN A 43 -9.54 4.72 6.81
N PRO A 44 -10.64 4.47 7.54
CA PRO A 44 -11.08 3.11 7.90
C PRO A 44 -11.46 2.24 6.69
N ASP A 45 -11.74 2.86 5.54
CA ASP A 45 -12.10 2.17 4.30
C ASP A 45 -10.88 1.88 3.41
N VAL A 46 -9.67 2.25 3.81
CA VAL A 46 -8.44 2.03 3.03
C VAL A 46 -7.36 1.35 3.89
N ARG A 47 -6.78 0.28 3.35
CA ARG A 47 -5.62 -0.40 3.93
C ARG A 47 -4.53 -0.61 2.88
N LEU A 48 -3.30 -0.74 3.34
CA LEU A 48 -2.14 -1.02 2.51
C LEU A 48 -1.71 -2.47 2.70
N ILE A 49 -1.31 -3.12 1.62
CA ILE A 49 -0.59 -4.39 1.66
C ILE A 49 0.83 -4.20 1.10
N ILE A 50 1.81 -4.55 1.92
CA ILE A 50 3.24 -4.40 1.61
C ILE A 50 3.75 -5.72 1.05
N VAL A 51 4.10 -5.72 -0.23
CA VAL A 51 4.58 -6.89 -0.97
C VAL A 51 5.90 -6.55 -1.68
N ARG A 52 6.55 -7.54 -2.30
CA ARG A 52 7.69 -7.25 -3.19
C ARG A 52 7.18 -6.53 -4.42
N ALA A 53 8.01 -5.67 -5.01
CA ALA A 53 7.65 -4.90 -6.21
C ALA A 53 7.15 -5.79 -7.36
N THR A 54 7.78 -6.94 -7.56
CA THR A 54 7.39 -7.95 -8.56
C THR A 54 6.04 -8.60 -8.30
N ASP A 55 5.57 -8.59 -7.05
CA ASP A 55 4.36 -9.27 -6.62
C ASP A 55 3.13 -8.34 -6.69
N VAL A 56 3.32 -7.01 -6.82
CA VAL A 56 2.21 -6.04 -6.93
C VAL A 56 1.24 -6.38 -8.06
N PRO A 57 1.68 -6.64 -9.32
CA PRO A 57 0.76 -6.98 -10.40
C PRO A 57 -0.04 -8.26 -10.13
N THR A 58 0.61 -9.27 -9.55
CA THR A 58 -0.02 -10.55 -9.18
C THR A 58 -1.14 -10.33 -8.16
N TYR A 59 -0.90 -9.53 -7.12
CA TYR A 59 -1.92 -9.24 -6.11
C TYR A 59 -3.14 -8.52 -6.71
N VAL A 60 -2.91 -7.57 -7.62
CA VAL A 60 -4.01 -6.86 -8.29
C VAL A 60 -4.77 -7.79 -9.24
N GLN A 61 -4.05 -8.57 -10.06
CA GLN A 61 -4.64 -9.48 -11.04
C GLN A 61 -5.57 -10.52 -10.43
N PHE A 62 -5.19 -11.07 -9.26
CA PHE A 62 -5.96 -12.13 -8.59
C PHE A 62 -6.88 -11.60 -7.48
N GLY A 63 -7.05 -10.28 -7.34
CA GLY A 63 -7.94 -9.67 -6.34
C GLY A 63 -7.43 -9.77 -4.90
N GLY A 64 -6.15 -10.07 -4.70
CA GLY A 64 -5.48 -9.92 -3.39
C GLY A 64 -5.31 -8.46 -2.98
N ALA A 65 -5.36 -7.53 -3.94
CA ALA A 65 -5.51 -6.11 -3.77
C ALA A 65 -6.47 -5.55 -4.84
N ASP A 66 -7.18 -4.47 -4.52
CA ASP A 66 -8.13 -3.83 -5.44
C ASP A 66 -7.39 -2.97 -6.49
N PHE A 67 -6.24 -2.40 -6.10
CA PHE A 67 -5.35 -1.64 -6.97
C PHE A 67 -3.92 -1.64 -6.40
N GLY A 68 -2.94 -1.18 -7.18
CA GLY A 68 -1.53 -1.17 -6.79
C GLY A 68 -0.68 -0.22 -7.59
N VAL A 69 0.48 0.17 -7.04
CA VAL A 69 1.50 0.95 -7.73
C VAL A 69 2.69 0.04 -8.03
N ALA A 70 2.94 -0.20 -9.31
CA ALA A 70 4.03 -1.06 -9.79
C ALA A 70 5.07 -0.24 -10.56
N GLY A 71 6.32 -0.71 -10.56
CA GLY A 71 7.34 -0.20 -11.48
C GLY A 71 7.01 -0.60 -12.92
N LEU A 72 7.46 0.23 -13.87
CA LEU A 72 7.42 -0.04 -15.32
C LEU A 72 8.44 -1.12 -15.72
#